data_AF-A0A919K314-F1
#
_entry.id   AF-A0A919K314-F1
#
_cell.length_a   1.000
_cell.length_b   1.000
_cell.length_c   1.000
_cell.angle_alpha   90.00
_cell.angle_beta   90.00
_cell.angle_gamma   90.00
#
_symmetry.space_group_name_H-M   'P 1'
#
loop_
_entity.id
_entity.type
_entity.pdbx_description
1 polymer ?
#
loop_
_entity_poly.entity_id
_entity_poly.type
_entity_poly.pdbx_seq_one_letter_code
_entity_poly.pdbx_strand_id
1 'polypeptide(L)'
;MRVRRIVDLSVPVGPGTQVYPGDPVPGFTVHATVRRDGYNLLSLALGSQTGTHVDAPYHFRDDAARLDDLDLMLFAGPAVLLDVRGLGPRERITWAHLAPAAARIGPGFIALICTGWSGHYGTPAYFDHPFLDPDACERLLDHGVRTFCLDTVNIDETPDDDHPGDGYPVHHLIAAAGGVIGENFRNLELVDFPDPLVSCLPLALERADGAPVRAVAMQVEA
;
A
#
# COMPACT_ATOMS: atom_id res chain seq x y z
N MET A 1 20.92 7.16 -16.56
CA MET A 1 20.07 7.22 -15.37
C MET A 1 20.81 6.74 -14.14
N ARG A 2 20.86 7.56 -13.08
CA ARG A 2 21.49 7.21 -11.80
C ARG A 2 20.54 7.51 -10.64
N VAL A 3 20.43 6.57 -9.70
CA VAL A 3 19.69 6.78 -8.45
C VAL A 3 20.53 7.64 -7.50
N ARG A 4 19.99 8.78 -7.07
CA ARG A 4 20.64 9.68 -6.09
C ARG A 4 20.26 9.38 -4.65
N ARG A 5 18.98 9.12 -4.44
CA ARG A 5 18.35 8.92 -3.14
C ARG A 5 17.28 7.85 -3.28
N ILE A 6 17.20 6.98 -2.28
CA ILE A 6 16.13 6.01 -2.10
C ILE A 6 15.50 6.31 -0.75
N VAL A 7 14.18 6.47 -0.74
CA VAL A 7 13.37 6.44 0.48
C VAL A 7 12.75 5.07 0.57
N ASP A 8 13.02 4.38 1.67
CA ASP A 8 12.38 3.11 1.98
C ASP A 8 10.97 3.37 2.48
N LEU A 9 9.98 2.83 1.78
CA LEU A 9 8.56 3.04 2.08
C LEU A 9 7.94 1.85 2.80
N SER A 10 8.74 0.87 3.22
CA SER A 10 8.24 -0.41 3.74
C SER A 10 8.38 -0.55 5.24
N VAL A 11 7.34 -1.03 5.92
CA VAL A 11 7.45 -1.49 7.30
C VAL A 11 8.31 -2.76 7.37
N PRO A 12 9.21 -2.90 8.37
CA PRO A 12 9.92 -4.15 8.60
C PRO A 12 8.95 -5.29 8.92
N VAL A 13 9.19 -6.47 8.34
CA VAL A 13 8.37 -7.66 8.60
C VAL A 13 9.06 -8.58 9.62
N GLY A 14 8.30 -9.03 10.61
CA GLY A 14 8.77 -9.91 11.69
C GLY A 14 7.61 -10.48 12.51
N PRO A 15 7.89 -11.19 13.62
CA PRO A 15 6.86 -11.80 14.47
C PRO A 15 5.86 -10.82 15.08
N GLY A 16 6.24 -9.55 15.20
CA GLY A 16 5.39 -8.46 15.70
C GLY A 16 4.79 -7.59 14.60
N THR A 17 4.82 -8.04 13.34
CA THR A 17 4.14 -7.33 12.26
C THR A 17 2.65 -7.25 12.57
N GLN A 18 2.15 -6.01 12.59
CA GLN A 18 0.72 -5.76 12.72
C GLN A 18 0.01 -6.29 11.48
N VAL A 19 -1.13 -6.92 11.69
CA VAL A 19 -1.99 -7.46 10.63
C VAL A 19 -3.36 -6.80 10.71
N TYR A 20 -4.08 -6.80 9.60
CA TYR A 20 -5.49 -6.43 9.61
C TYR A 20 -6.27 -7.39 10.52
N PRO A 21 -7.31 -6.96 11.26
CA PRO A 21 -8.04 -7.84 12.16
C PRO A 21 -8.62 -9.07 11.43
N GLY A 22 -8.22 -10.26 11.87
CA GLY A 22 -8.65 -11.54 11.28
C GLY A 22 -7.64 -12.19 10.33
N ASP A 23 -6.61 -11.45 9.90
CA ASP A 23 -5.60 -11.96 8.97
C ASP A 23 -4.63 -12.97 9.60
N PRO A 24 -3.97 -13.80 8.77
CA PRO A 24 -2.93 -14.72 9.24
C PRO A 24 -1.74 -13.98 9.88
N VAL A 25 -1.42 -14.33 11.12
CA VAL A 25 -0.25 -13.78 11.83
C VAL A 25 1.05 -14.34 11.25
N PRO A 26 2.04 -13.49 10.89
CA PRO A 26 3.32 -13.92 10.33
C PRO A 26 4.16 -14.80 11.27
N GLY A 27 4.60 -15.95 10.75
CA GLY A 27 5.46 -16.91 11.44
C GLY A 27 6.91 -16.85 10.94
N PHE A 28 7.85 -16.73 11.87
CA PHE A 28 9.28 -16.74 11.60
C PHE A 28 9.97 -17.82 12.43
N THR A 29 10.57 -18.79 11.76
CA THR A 29 11.30 -19.88 12.44
C THR A 29 12.73 -19.95 11.93
N VAL A 30 13.70 -20.04 12.84
CA VAL A 30 15.11 -20.27 12.48
C VAL A 30 15.24 -21.70 11.94
N HIS A 31 15.35 -21.82 10.62
CA HIS A 31 15.50 -23.10 9.94
C HIS A 31 16.95 -23.59 10.00
N ALA A 32 17.92 -22.73 9.64
CA ALA A 32 19.36 -23.03 9.63
C ALA A 32 20.15 -22.01 10.47
N THR A 33 21.27 -22.44 11.08
CA THR A 33 22.25 -21.53 11.70
C THR A 33 23.66 -21.87 11.25
N VAL A 34 24.54 -20.87 11.16
CA VAL A 34 25.94 -21.10 10.77
C VAL A 34 26.63 -22.17 11.63
N ARG A 35 26.37 -22.19 12.95
CA ARG A 35 26.96 -23.17 13.88
C ARG A 35 26.53 -24.61 13.59
N ARG A 36 25.27 -24.83 13.17
CA ARG A 36 24.72 -26.17 12.96
C ARG A 36 24.87 -26.63 11.51
N ASP A 37 24.71 -25.72 10.56
CA ASP A 37 24.49 -26.03 9.15
C ASP A 37 25.45 -25.31 8.19
N GLY A 38 26.24 -24.34 8.69
CA GLY A 38 27.17 -23.54 7.88
C GLY A 38 26.57 -22.28 7.23
N TYR A 39 25.26 -22.05 7.37
CA TYR A 39 24.55 -20.86 6.88
C TYR A 39 23.35 -20.49 7.77
N ASN A 40 22.87 -19.25 7.68
CA ASN A 40 21.64 -18.82 8.35
C ASN A 40 20.47 -18.88 7.36
N LEU A 41 19.33 -19.43 7.79
CA LEU A 41 18.10 -19.47 7.01
C LEU A 41 16.89 -19.36 7.91
N LEU A 42 15.92 -18.52 7.51
CA LEU A 42 14.61 -18.43 8.13
C LEU A 42 13.59 -19.17 7.26
N SER A 43 12.69 -19.91 7.92
CA SER A 43 11.43 -20.33 7.34
C SER A 43 10.38 -19.27 7.65
N LEU A 44 9.66 -18.83 6.63
CA LEU A 44 8.65 -17.78 6.72
C LEU A 44 7.26 -18.37 6.42
N ALA A 45 6.27 -17.99 7.21
CA ALA A 45 4.85 -18.20 6.92
C ALA A 45 4.17 -16.84 6.96
N LEU A 46 3.66 -16.36 5.83
CA LEU A 46 3.13 -15.00 5.68
C LEU A 46 1.74 -15.08 5.02
N GLY A 47 0.81 -14.22 5.42
CA GLY A 47 -0.36 -13.90 4.59
C GLY A 47 0.06 -13.02 3.41
N SER A 48 -0.70 -13.02 2.30
CA SER A 48 -0.45 -12.15 1.14
C SER A 48 -0.43 -10.67 1.52
N GLN A 49 -1.29 -10.27 2.47
CA GLN A 49 -1.43 -8.90 2.96
C GLN A 49 -0.53 -8.57 4.17
N THR A 50 0.64 -9.22 4.27
CA THR A 50 1.56 -9.02 5.40
C THR A 50 2.44 -7.78 5.22
N GLY A 51 2.40 -6.87 6.20
CA GLY A 51 3.28 -5.69 6.23
C GLY A 51 2.96 -4.73 5.08
N THR A 52 3.95 -4.05 4.52
CA THR A 52 3.75 -3.27 3.29
C THR A 52 3.53 -4.22 2.13
N HIS A 53 2.37 -4.12 1.49
CA HIS A 53 1.93 -5.07 0.48
C HIS A 53 1.15 -4.37 -0.62
N VAL A 54 0.78 -5.13 -1.65
CA VAL A 54 -0.12 -4.68 -2.72
C VAL A 54 -1.20 -5.70 -3.01
N ASP A 55 -2.36 -5.20 -3.43
CA ASP A 55 -3.57 -5.95 -3.71
C ASP A 55 -3.84 -6.00 -5.20
N ALA A 56 -4.09 -7.19 -5.72
CA ALA A 56 -4.64 -7.38 -7.05
C ALA A 56 -6.17 -7.24 -7.02
N PRO A 57 -6.83 -6.92 -8.15
CA PRO A 57 -8.29 -6.93 -8.26
C PRO A 57 -8.95 -8.21 -7.75
N TYR A 58 -8.28 -9.36 -7.92
CA TYR A 58 -8.75 -10.66 -7.43
C TYR A 58 -9.07 -10.68 -5.93
N HIS A 59 -8.41 -9.84 -5.12
CA HIS A 59 -8.63 -9.74 -3.68
C HIS A 59 -10.10 -9.44 -3.32
N PHE A 60 -10.82 -8.71 -4.18
CA PHE A 60 -12.24 -8.36 -3.98
C PHE A 60 -13.17 -8.83 -5.10
N ARG A 61 -12.65 -9.57 -6.09
CA ARG A 61 -13.39 -10.03 -7.26
C ARG A 61 -12.87 -11.36 -7.79
N ASP A 62 -13.60 -12.45 -7.55
CA ASP A 62 -13.22 -13.81 -7.98
C ASP A 62 -12.96 -13.96 -9.49
N ASP A 63 -13.59 -13.11 -10.31
CA ASP A 63 -13.50 -13.11 -11.77
C ASP A 63 -12.44 -12.15 -12.33
N ALA A 64 -11.74 -11.41 -11.47
CA ALA A 64 -10.75 -10.42 -11.88
C ALA A 64 -9.32 -10.99 -11.95
N ALA A 65 -8.42 -10.20 -12.51
CA ALA A 65 -7.02 -10.57 -12.69
C ALA A 65 -6.33 -10.82 -11.34
N ARG A 66 -5.55 -11.90 -11.28
CA ARG A 66 -4.70 -12.26 -10.15
C ARG A 66 -3.37 -11.55 -10.25
N LEU A 67 -2.62 -11.53 -9.16
CA LEU A 67 -1.36 -10.79 -9.06
C LEU A 67 -0.36 -11.13 -10.19
N ASP A 68 -0.25 -12.42 -10.53
CA ASP A 68 0.64 -12.95 -11.57
C ASP A 68 0.17 -12.69 -13.01
N ASP A 69 -1.07 -12.23 -13.20
CA ASP A 69 -1.64 -11.88 -14.50
C ASP A 69 -1.52 -10.37 -14.83
N LEU A 70 -1.15 -9.55 -13.84
CA LEU A 70 -1.13 -8.08 -13.95
C LEU A 70 0.12 -7.55 -14.67
N ASP A 71 -0.06 -6.45 -15.40
CA ASP A 71 1.06 -5.71 -16.01
C ASP A 71 1.92 -5.06 -14.91
N LEU A 72 3.23 -5.30 -14.95
CA LEU A 72 4.18 -4.73 -14.00
C LEU A 72 4.24 -3.20 -14.02
N MET A 73 3.73 -2.57 -15.09
CA MET A 73 3.56 -1.11 -15.17
C MET A 73 2.62 -0.55 -14.08
N LEU A 74 1.79 -1.38 -13.44
CA LEU A 74 0.98 -0.98 -12.30
C LEU A 74 1.80 -0.82 -11.01
N PHE A 75 2.98 -1.45 -10.91
CA PHE A 75 3.76 -1.51 -9.68
C PHE A 75 5.04 -0.69 -9.71
N ALA A 76 5.35 -0.05 -10.84
CA ALA A 76 6.51 0.83 -10.94
C ALA A 76 6.26 1.97 -11.91
N GLY A 77 6.45 3.21 -11.46
CA GLY A 77 6.12 4.37 -12.27
C GLY A 77 6.35 5.70 -11.57
N PRO A 78 6.16 6.82 -12.29
CA PRO A 78 6.17 8.14 -11.68
C PRO A 78 5.04 8.22 -10.66
N ALA A 79 5.26 8.96 -9.58
CA ALA A 79 4.26 9.11 -8.53
C ALA A 79 3.97 10.58 -8.21
N VAL A 80 2.74 10.82 -7.74
CA VAL A 80 2.35 12.10 -7.14
C VAL A 80 2.06 11.87 -5.66
N LEU A 81 2.75 12.63 -4.81
CA LEU A 81 2.43 12.70 -3.39
C LEU A 81 1.18 13.56 -3.18
N LEU A 82 0.09 12.91 -2.77
CA LEU A 82 -1.15 13.54 -2.34
C LEU A 82 -1.08 13.69 -0.81
N ASP A 83 -0.52 14.82 -0.37
CA ASP A 83 -0.33 15.12 1.05
C ASP A 83 -1.64 15.58 1.69
N VAL A 84 -2.18 14.73 2.56
CA VAL A 84 -3.42 14.95 3.31
C VAL A 84 -3.19 14.85 4.82
N ARG A 85 -1.95 15.11 5.27
CA ARG A 85 -1.62 15.14 6.69
C ARG A 85 -2.43 16.20 7.43
N GLY A 86 -2.74 15.92 8.69
CA GLY A 86 -3.50 16.81 9.58
C GLY A 86 -4.97 16.42 9.74
N LEU A 87 -5.44 15.40 9.00
CA LEU A 87 -6.73 14.76 9.23
C LEU A 87 -6.73 14.00 10.56
N GLY A 88 -7.89 13.97 11.20
CA GLY A 88 -8.13 13.30 12.47
C GLY A 88 -8.42 11.79 12.33
N PRO A 89 -8.60 11.10 13.47
CA PRO A 89 -8.97 9.70 13.48
C PRO A 89 -10.30 9.46 12.75
N ARG A 90 -10.33 8.44 11.89
CA ARG A 90 -11.50 8.03 11.09
C ARG A 90 -12.06 9.17 10.23
N GLU A 91 -11.24 10.15 9.88
CA GLU A 91 -11.65 11.24 9.01
C GLU A 91 -11.59 10.83 7.54
N ARG A 92 -12.63 11.18 6.80
CA ARG A 92 -12.76 10.80 5.39
C ARG A 92 -11.91 11.70 4.49
N ILE A 93 -11.09 11.09 3.64
CA ILE A 93 -10.23 11.77 2.67
C ILE A 93 -11.07 12.15 1.44
N THR A 94 -11.65 13.34 1.46
CA THR A 94 -12.48 13.86 0.37
C THR A 94 -11.66 14.36 -0.83
N TRP A 95 -12.32 14.56 -1.98
CA TRP A 95 -11.70 15.18 -3.15
C TRP A 95 -11.08 16.55 -2.85
N ALA A 96 -11.66 17.33 -1.94
CA ALA A 96 -11.13 18.65 -1.60
C ALA A 96 -9.71 18.57 -1.00
N HIS A 97 -9.40 17.49 -0.28
CA HIS A 97 -8.07 17.25 0.27
C HIS A 97 -7.05 16.90 -0.84
N LEU A 98 -7.49 16.16 -1.87
CA LEU A 98 -6.62 15.63 -2.93
C LEU A 98 -6.43 16.59 -4.10
N ALA A 99 -7.46 17.39 -4.43
CA ALA A 99 -7.53 18.26 -5.59
C ALA A 99 -6.29 19.17 -5.80
N PRO A 100 -5.69 19.78 -4.75
CA PRO A 100 -4.52 20.64 -4.92
C PRO A 100 -3.31 19.94 -5.56
N ALA A 101 -3.09 18.66 -5.25
CA ALA A 101 -1.98 17.87 -5.78
C ALA A 101 -2.40 17.01 -6.99
N ALA A 102 -3.68 16.64 -7.09
CA ALA A 102 -4.21 15.81 -8.16
C ALA A 102 -4.09 16.45 -9.55
N ALA A 103 -3.91 17.77 -9.66
CA ALA A 103 -3.67 18.43 -10.96
C ALA A 103 -2.41 17.93 -11.70
N ARG A 104 -1.47 17.28 -10.99
CA ARG A 104 -0.26 16.67 -11.56
C ARG A 104 -0.42 15.20 -11.92
N ILE A 105 -1.53 14.57 -11.53
CA ILE A 105 -1.75 13.14 -11.69
C ILE A 105 -2.40 12.83 -13.04
N GLY A 106 -2.13 11.64 -13.57
CA GLY A 106 -2.64 11.20 -14.86
C GLY A 106 -2.45 9.70 -15.09
N PRO A 107 -2.76 9.20 -16.29
CA PRO A 107 -2.55 7.80 -16.64
C PRO A 107 -1.11 7.34 -16.40
N GLY A 108 -0.96 6.19 -15.75
CA GLY A 108 0.34 5.59 -15.42
C GLY A 108 1.08 6.21 -14.23
N PHE A 109 0.49 7.19 -13.55
CA PHE A 109 1.00 7.68 -12.27
C PHE A 109 0.49 6.84 -11.09
N ILE A 110 1.35 6.71 -10.10
CA ILE A 110 1.02 6.15 -8.78
C ILE A 110 0.55 7.29 -7.87
N ALA A 111 -0.64 7.15 -7.27
CA ALA A 111 -1.11 8.05 -6.24
C ALA A 111 -0.51 7.63 -4.88
N LEU A 112 0.41 8.43 -4.33
CA LEU A 112 0.91 8.25 -2.96
C LEU A 112 0.10 9.10 -2.00
N ILE A 113 -0.86 8.53 -1.28
CA ILE A 113 -1.70 9.25 -0.31
C ILE A 113 -0.97 9.28 1.03
N CYS A 114 -0.46 10.45 1.41
CA CYS A 114 0.29 10.64 2.63
C CYS A 114 -0.62 11.21 3.71
N THR A 115 -1.04 10.35 4.64
CA THR A 115 -1.87 10.72 5.79
C THR A 115 -1.02 11.05 7.02
N GLY A 116 0.21 10.53 7.09
CA GLY A 116 1.07 10.57 8.27
C GLY A 116 0.68 9.53 9.32
N TRP A 117 -0.33 8.70 9.05
CA TRP A 117 -0.85 7.73 10.02
C TRP A 117 0.10 6.58 10.30
N SER A 118 1.08 6.34 9.42
CA SER A 118 2.17 5.41 9.69
C SER A 118 2.94 5.70 11.00
N GLY A 119 2.85 6.93 11.53
CA GLY A 119 3.36 7.26 12.86
C GLY A 119 2.65 6.55 14.03
N HIS A 120 1.44 6.02 13.81
CA HIS A 120 0.67 5.24 14.78
C HIS A 120 0.87 3.72 14.65
N TYR A 121 1.64 3.25 13.66
CA TYR A 121 1.86 1.83 13.40
C TYR A 121 2.36 1.10 14.66
N GLY A 122 1.78 -0.06 14.95
CA GLY A 122 2.05 -0.84 16.16
C GLY A 122 1.23 -0.42 17.38
N THR A 123 0.28 0.51 17.23
CA THR A 123 -0.64 0.95 18.29
C THR A 123 -2.10 0.77 17.87
N PRO A 124 -3.06 0.67 18.82
CA PRO A 124 -4.48 0.58 18.50
C PRO A 124 -4.99 1.75 17.62
N ALA A 125 -4.45 2.96 17.82
CA ALA A 125 -4.81 4.13 17.04
C ALA A 125 -4.53 3.96 15.53
N TYR A 126 -3.67 3.02 15.12
CA TYR A 126 -3.42 2.76 13.71
C TYR A 126 -4.67 2.31 12.96
N PHE A 127 -5.62 1.65 13.65
CA PHE A 127 -6.89 1.20 13.05
C PHE A 127 -7.93 2.32 12.94
N ASP A 128 -7.74 3.45 13.63
CA ASP A 128 -8.59 4.64 13.53
C ASP A 128 -8.13 5.57 12.38
N HIS A 129 -7.53 5.03 11.33
CA HIS A 129 -6.90 5.83 10.28
C HIS A 129 -7.89 6.61 9.42
N PRO A 130 -7.45 7.73 8.80
CA PRO A 130 -8.16 8.34 7.69
C PRO A 130 -8.31 7.34 6.53
N PHE A 131 -9.42 7.43 5.80
CA PHE A 131 -9.77 6.49 4.73
C PHE A 131 -10.34 7.22 3.53
N LEU A 132 -10.22 6.63 2.34
CA LEU A 132 -10.55 7.30 1.09
C LEU A 132 -12.07 7.38 0.89
N ASP A 133 -12.55 8.56 0.50
CA ASP A 133 -13.94 8.74 0.09
C ASP A 133 -14.19 8.07 -1.28
N PRO A 134 -15.30 7.31 -1.47
CA PRO A 134 -15.62 6.72 -2.76
C PRO A 134 -15.69 7.72 -3.92
N ASP A 135 -16.31 8.89 -3.74
CA ASP A 135 -16.36 9.92 -4.80
C ASP A 135 -14.96 10.47 -5.12
N ALA A 136 -14.07 10.54 -4.13
CA ALA A 136 -12.68 10.93 -4.35
C ALA A 136 -11.89 9.86 -5.11
N CYS A 137 -12.14 8.58 -4.83
CA CYS A 137 -11.59 7.45 -5.58
C CYS A 137 -12.03 7.48 -7.05
N GLU A 138 -13.34 7.60 -7.31
CA GLU A 138 -13.87 7.68 -8.68
C GLU A 138 -13.23 8.80 -9.49
N ARG A 139 -13.06 9.98 -8.88
CA ARG A 139 -12.37 11.10 -9.54
C ARG A 139 -10.91 10.78 -9.88
N LEU A 140 -10.16 10.13 -8.99
CA LEU A 140 -8.79 9.70 -9.31
C LEU A 140 -8.77 8.66 -10.44
N LEU A 141 -9.73 7.73 -10.45
CA LEU A 141 -9.90 6.76 -11.53
C LEU A 141 -10.21 7.43 -12.87
N ASP A 142 -11.05 8.47 -12.87
CA ASP A 142 -11.37 9.33 -14.03
C ASP A 142 -10.14 10.09 -14.54
N HIS A 143 -9.22 10.46 -13.64
CA HIS A 143 -7.90 11.00 -13.99
C HIS A 143 -6.94 9.94 -14.55
N GLY A 144 -7.35 8.67 -14.64
CA GLY A 144 -6.58 7.58 -15.20
C GLY A 144 -5.64 6.89 -14.21
N VAL A 145 -5.74 7.20 -12.91
CA VAL A 145 -4.97 6.50 -11.87
C VAL A 145 -5.42 5.05 -11.80
N ARG A 146 -4.47 4.14 -11.66
CA ARG A 146 -4.73 2.71 -11.43
C ARG A 146 -3.97 2.13 -10.25
N THR A 147 -3.08 2.90 -9.63
CA THR A 147 -2.26 2.44 -8.50
C THR A 147 -2.40 3.44 -7.37
N PHE A 148 -2.93 2.98 -6.25
CA PHE A 148 -3.17 3.77 -5.05
C PHE A 148 -2.32 3.21 -3.93
N CYS A 149 -1.33 3.95 -3.44
CA CYS A 149 -0.55 3.52 -2.29
C CYS A 149 -0.70 4.51 -1.14
N LEU A 150 -0.88 4.01 0.08
CA LEU A 150 -1.15 4.83 1.24
C LEU A 150 -0.51 4.26 2.52
N ASP A 151 -0.30 5.13 3.50
CA ASP A 151 0.43 4.82 4.73
C ASP A 151 -0.45 4.33 5.89
N THR A 152 -1.63 3.82 5.56
CA THR A 152 -2.63 3.26 6.48
C THR A 152 -2.79 1.75 6.26
N VAL A 153 -3.45 1.07 7.20
CA VAL A 153 -3.63 -0.41 7.15
C VAL A 153 -4.69 -0.84 6.14
N ASN A 154 -5.52 0.08 5.67
CA ASN A 154 -6.62 -0.16 4.75
C ASN A 154 -6.95 1.15 3.99
N ILE A 155 -7.34 1.07 2.71
CA ILE A 155 -7.84 2.23 1.95
C ILE A 155 -9.28 2.62 2.31
N ASP A 156 -10.10 1.64 2.68
CA ASP A 156 -11.41 1.80 3.31
C ASP A 156 -11.26 1.86 4.83
N GLU A 157 -12.31 2.24 5.55
CA GLU A 157 -12.24 2.30 7.01
C GLU A 157 -12.13 0.92 7.66
N THR A 158 -11.38 0.83 8.77
CA THR A 158 -11.31 -0.42 9.55
C THR A 158 -12.48 -0.51 10.53
N PRO A 159 -13.34 -1.54 10.45
CA PRO A 159 -14.48 -1.69 11.36
C PRO A 159 -14.06 -2.17 12.74
N ASP A 160 -14.85 -1.83 13.76
CA ASP A 160 -14.79 -2.40 15.11
C ASP A 160 -16.21 -2.55 15.71
N ASP A 161 -16.29 -3.00 16.97
CA ASP A 161 -17.56 -3.27 17.65
C ASP A 161 -18.46 -2.02 17.79
N ASP A 162 -17.86 -0.83 17.88
CA ASP A 162 -18.57 0.45 18.05
C ASP A 162 -18.71 1.23 16.72
N HIS A 163 -17.94 0.86 15.70
CA HIS A 163 -17.88 1.49 14.38
C HIS A 163 -17.89 0.43 13.27
N PRO A 164 -19.07 0.00 12.78
CA PRO A 164 -19.18 -1.12 11.83
C PRO A 164 -18.66 -0.79 10.41
N GLY A 165 -18.46 0.50 10.11
CA GLY A 165 -18.05 1.00 8.79
C GLY A 165 -19.04 0.77 7.65
N ASP A 166 -18.63 1.18 6.46
CA ASP A 166 -19.36 1.13 5.19
C ASP A 166 -18.95 -0.07 4.31
N GLY A 167 -18.12 -0.98 4.84
CA GLY A 167 -17.55 -2.11 4.10
C GLY A 167 -16.32 -1.70 3.28
N TYR A 168 -16.23 -2.16 2.04
CA TYR A 168 -15.03 -1.99 1.18
C TYR A 168 -15.33 -1.31 -0.18
N PRO A 169 -16.07 -0.19 -0.21
CA PRO A 169 -16.49 0.44 -1.48
C PRO A 169 -15.29 0.85 -2.34
N VAL A 170 -14.21 1.37 -1.75
CA VAL A 170 -13.04 1.84 -2.51
C VAL A 170 -12.28 0.66 -3.11
N HIS A 171 -12.10 -0.43 -2.36
CA HIS A 171 -11.55 -1.67 -2.91
C HIS A 171 -12.35 -2.15 -4.13
N HIS A 172 -13.68 -2.18 -4.04
CA HIS A 172 -14.53 -2.61 -5.14
C HIS A 172 -14.42 -1.71 -6.38
N LEU A 173 -14.35 -0.38 -6.19
CA LEU A 173 -14.17 0.58 -7.27
C LEU A 173 -12.83 0.39 -7.99
N ILE A 174 -11.74 0.26 -7.23
CA ILE A 174 -10.39 0.10 -7.80
C ILE A 174 -10.27 -1.26 -8.50
N ALA A 175 -10.77 -2.33 -7.89
CA ALA A 175 -10.77 -3.66 -8.51
C ALA A 175 -11.59 -3.69 -9.81
N ALA A 176 -12.76 -3.03 -9.85
CA ALA A 176 -13.58 -2.93 -11.05
C ALA A 176 -12.88 -2.15 -12.19
N ALA A 177 -12.01 -1.20 -11.84
CA ALA A 177 -11.20 -0.46 -12.79
C ALA A 177 -9.90 -1.19 -13.21
N GLY A 178 -9.66 -2.39 -12.68
CA GLY A 178 -8.42 -3.15 -12.89
C GLY A 178 -7.19 -2.52 -12.24
N GLY A 179 -7.39 -1.72 -11.20
CA GLY A 179 -6.32 -1.09 -10.44
C GLY A 179 -5.81 -1.94 -9.29
N VAL A 180 -4.77 -1.44 -8.62
CA VAL A 180 -4.11 -2.07 -7.47
C VAL A 180 -4.00 -1.09 -6.31
N ILE A 181 -4.00 -1.65 -5.10
CA ILE A 181 -3.90 -0.89 -3.85
C ILE A 181 -2.59 -1.30 -3.17
N GLY A 182 -1.93 -0.35 -2.50
CA GLY A 182 -0.72 -0.59 -1.73
C GLY A 182 -0.88 -0.06 -0.32
N GLU A 183 -0.88 -0.94 0.67
CA GLU A 183 -1.22 -0.59 2.05
C GLU A 183 -0.01 -0.76 2.98
N ASN A 184 -0.12 -0.21 4.18
CA ASN A 184 0.94 -0.15 5.19
C ASN A 184 2.25 0.45 4.66
N PHE A 185 2.18 1.43 3.76
CA PHE A 185 3.36 2.21 3.40
C PHE A 185 3.79 3.05 4.60
N ARG A 186 5.03 3.54 4.58
CA ARG A 186 5.56 4.44 5.61
C ARG A 186 6.53 5.44 5.03
N ASN A 187 6.89 6.45 5.83
CA ASN A 187 7.88 7.46 5.47
C ASN A 187 7.52 8.25 4.18
N LEU A 188 6.24 8.31 3.81
CA LEU A 188 5.79 9.03 2.61
C LEU A 188 6.14 10.53 2.70
N GLU A 189 6.18 11.09 3.91
CA GLU A 189 6.61 12.44 4.20
C GLU A 189 8.08 12.73 3.89
N LEU A 190 8.91 11.68 3.74
CA LEU A 190 10.31 11.81 3.37
C LEU A 190 10.52 11.88 1.84
N VAL A 191 9.46 11.73 1.05
CA VAL A 191 9.46 11.92 -0.41
C VAL A 191 9.36 13.42 -0.72
N ASP A 192 10.41 14.14 -0.36
CA ASP A 192 10.53 15.61 -0.40
C ASP A 192 11.14 16.16 -1.72
N PHE A 193 11.16 15.34 -2.77
CA PHE A 193 11.79 15.65 -4.05
C PHE A 193 10.80 15.56 -5.22
N PRO A 194 11.03 16.31 -6.32
CA PRO A 194 10.16 16.27 -7.47
C PRO A 194 10.27 14.93 -8.21
N ASP A 195 9.14 14.56 -8.84
CA ASP A 195 9.01 13.46 -9.79
C ASP A 195 9.60 12.13 -9.29
N PRO A 196 9.15 11.64 -8.11
CA PRO A 196 9.62 10.38 -7.57
C PRO A 196 9.25 9.22 -8.50
N LEU A 197 10.24 8.36 -8.76
CA LEU A 197 10.00 7.05 -9.35
C LEU A 197 9.74 6.06 -8.23
N VAL A 198 8.52 5.52 -8.16
CA VAL A 198 8.13 4.55 -7.14
C VAL A 198 8.20 3.14 -7.71
N SER A 199 8.61 2.19 -6.87
CA SER A 199 8.51 0.76 -7.13
C SER A 199 7.87 0.09 -5.92
N CYS A 200 6.74 -0.56 -6.12
CA CYS A 200 6.04 -1.46 -5.20
C CYS A 200 5.85 -2.84 -5.86
N LEU A 201 6.87 -3.31 -6.59
CA LEU A 201 6.85 -4.63 -7.23
C LEU A 201 6.63 -5.74 -6.19
N PRO A 202 5.60 -6.59 -6.37
CA PRO A 202 5.31 -7.68 -5.46
C PRO A 202 6.24 -8.87 -5.62
N LEU A 203 6.26 -9.73 -4.60
CA LEU A 203 6.69 -11.11 -4.80
C LEU A 203 5.84 -11.73 -5.92
N ALA A 204 6.49 -12.43 -6.85
CA ALA A 204 5.83 -13.14 -7.94
C ALA A 204 5.14 -14.42 -7.43
N LEU A 205 4.08 -14.25 -6.65
CA LEU A 205 3.25 -15.35 -6.13
C LEU A 205 2.25 -15.79 -7.20
N GLU A 206 2.22 -17.09 -7.51
CA GLU A 206 1.27 -17.64 -8.45
C GLU A 206 -0.15 -17.59 -7.88
N ARG A 207 -1.10 -17.15 -8.71
CA ARG A 207 -2.54 -17.16 -8.44
C ARG A 207 -2.94 -16.42 -7.15
N ALA A 208 -2.18 -15.40 -6.78
CA ALA A 208 -2.36 -14.67 -5.53
C ALA A 208 -3.31 -13.49 -5.66
N ASP A 209 -3.90 -13.11 -4.53
CA ASP A 209 -4.72 -11.91 -4.34
C ASP A 209 -3.89 -10.67 -4.02
N GLY A 210 -2.68 -10.86 -3.51
CA GLY A 210 -1.75 -9.79 -3.17
C GLY A 210 -0.41 -10.35 -2.76
N ALA A 211 0.55 -9.48 -2.45
CA ALA A 211 1.82 -9.92 -1.86
C ALA A 211 2.54 -8.80 -1.11
N PRO A 212 3.40 -9.15 -0.13
CA PRO A 212 4.33 -8.20 0.47
C PRO A 212 5.30 -7.63 -0.57
N VAL A 213 5.68 -6.38 -0.38
CA VAL A 213 6.57 -5.64 -1.28
C VAL A 213 7.72 -4.99 -0.52
N ARG A 214 8.85 -4.75 -1.20
CA ARG A 214 9.83 -3.76 -0.74
C ARG A 214 9.63 -2.47 -1.52
N ALA A 215 8.66 -1.69 -1.06
CA ALA A 215 8.31 -0.40 -1.64
C ALA A 215 9.41 0.64 -1.43
N VAL A 216 9.76 1.36 -2.50
CA VAL A 216 10.73 2.46 -2.48
C VAL A 216 10.28 3.63 -3.35
N ALA A 217 10.65 4.85 -2.94
CA ALA A 217 10.64 6.02 -3.82
C ALA A 217 12.07 6.42 -4.15
N MET A 218 12.35 6.68 -5.42
CA MET A 218 13.68 6.96 -5.93
C MET A 218 13.73 8.33 -6.59
N GLN A 219 14.75 9.10 -6.24
CA GLN A 219 15.16 10.29 -6.99
C GLN A 219 16.16 9.86 -8.07
N VAL A 220 15.77 9.98 -9.34
CA VAL A 220 16.59 9.57 -10.49
C VAL A 220 17.07 10.78 -11.27
N GLU A 221 18.33 10.77 -11.70
CA GLU A 221 18.90 11.71 -12.67
C GLU A 221 19.05 11.04 -14.03
N ALA A 222 18.89 11.81 -15.11
CA ALA A 222 19.12 11.35 -16.48
C ALA A 222 20.55 10.88 -16.70
#